data_AF-A0A6P6YLL3-F1
#
_entry.id   AF-A0A6P6YLL3-F1
#
_cell.length_a   1.000
_cell.length_b   1.000
_cell.length_c   1.000
_cell.angle_alpha   90.00
_cell.angle_beta   90.00
_cell.angle_gamma   90.00
#
_symmetry.space_group_name_H-M   'P 1'
#
loop_
_entity.id
_entity.type
_entity.pdbx_description
1 polymer ?
#
loop_
_entity_poly.entity_id
_entity_poly.type
_entity_poly.pdbx_seq_one_letter_code
_entity_poly.pdbx_strand_id
1 'polypeptide(L)'
;MANHRWTFLLLIFILFLSPIKSSKSSKSSKFDYILLATQWPESFCEHNKCIHHQDRWLIHGAWPENNDGSYPQYCNRNSKFNPDAIKSIEAELIINWKSIKSGSSNENFWSHEYTKHGTCAIECPLMRDELGYFKSTLNAFKKLHIEQWLADDGVFPSETQTYSLQIIHDSIRKGFGYRVQIQCTQSKRHDYPIILQINFCLSKQNLSPFDCQSEDVGCFDSKVGYLPTRK
;
A
#
# COMPACT_ATOMS: atom_id res chain seq x y z
N MET A 1 60.83 -9.21 70.08
CA MET A 1 61.21 -9.77 68.77
C MET A 1 59.97 -9.82 67.90
N ALA A 2 60.10 -9.33 66.67
CA ALA A 2 59.01 -8.92 65.81
C ALA A 2 58.26 -10.08 65.13
N ASN A 3 57.03 -9.75 64.72
CA ASN A 3 56.06 -10.47 63.90
C ASN A 3 56.66 -11.12 62.64
N HIS A 4 55.99 -12.17 62.11
CA HIS A 4 55.44 -12.12 60.74
C HIS A 4 54.41 -13.23 60.50
N ARG A 5 53.16 -12.82 60.28
CA ARG A 5 52.07 -13.63 59.75
C ARG A 5 52.18 -13.61 58.23
N TRP A 6 52.27 -14.77 57.59
CA TRP A 6 52.18 -14.91 56.14
C TRP A 6 50.71 -15.09 55.74
N THR A 7 50.11 -14.07 55.15
CA THR A 7 48.81 -14.12 54.49
C THR A 7 49.00 -14.58 53.05
N PHE A 8 48.41 -15.72 52.67
CA PHE A 8 48.23 -16.12 51.27
C PHE A 8 47.15 -15.23 50.62
N LEU A 9 47.51 -14.48 49.59
CA LEU A 9 46.57 -13.75 48.74
C LEU A 9 46.15 -14.66 47.57
N LEU A 10 44.87 -15.05 47.56
CA LEU A 10 44.20 -15.66 46.41
C LEU A 10 43.90 -14.59 45.36
N LEU A 11 44.61 -14.63 44.23
CA LEU A 11 44.30 -13.83 43.04
C LEU A 11 43.05 -14.41 42.35
N ILE A 12 41.90 -13.77 42.57
CA ILE A 12 40.67 -14.04 41.82
C ILE A 12 40.78 -13.35 40.46
N PHE A 13 40.97 -14.14 39.41
CA PHE A 13 40.93 -13.67 38.02
C PHE A 13 39.47 -13.44 37.63
N ILE A 14 38.99 -12.20 37.72
CA ILE A 14 37.65 -11.81 37.28
C ILE A 14 37.65 -11.82 35.75
N LEU A 15 37.07 -12.86 35.16
CA LEU A 15 36.69 -12.87 33.75
C LEU A 15 35.63 -11.78 33.55
N PHE A 16 36.03 -10.65 32.96
CA PHE A 16 35.09 -9.65 32.46
C PHE A 16 34.26 -10.28 31.34
N LEU A 17 33.07 -10.75 31.67
CA LEU A 17 32.03 -11.03 30.70
C LEU A 17 31.65 -9.70 30.05
N SER A 18 32.22 -9.44 28.87
CA SER A 18 31.78 -8.35 28.01
C SER A 18 30.27 -8.44 27.83
N PRO A 19 29.50 -7.37 28.08
CA PRO A 19 28.07 -7.40 27.84
C PRO A 19 27.82 -7.72 26.37
N ILE A 20 27.07 -8.79 26.13
CA ILE A 20 26.56 -9.14 24.81
C ILE A 20 25.80 -7.90 24.31
N LYS A 21 26.32 -7.25 23.27
CA LYS A 21 25.62 -6.15 22.60
C LYS A 21 24.31 -6.73 22.06
N SER A 22 23.22 -6.46 22.77
CA SER A 22 21.87 -6.69 22.27
C SER A 22 21.79 -6.10 20.86
N SER A 23 21.52 -6.95 19.87
CA SER A 23 21.15 -6.50 18.54
C SER A 23 20.03 -5.47 18.69
N LYS A 24 20.19 -4.28 18.11
CA LYS A 24 19.09 -3.31 18.05
C LYS A 24 17.92 -4.00 17.35
N SER A 25 16.92 -4.41 18.12
CA SER A 25 15.63 -4.86 17.58
C SER A 25 15.15 -3.74 16.66
N SER A 26 14.89 -4.05 15.39
CA SER A 26 14.20 -3.11 14.50
C SER A 26 12.93 -2.67 15.22
N LYS A 27 12.81 -1.39 15.56
CA LYS A 27 11.54 -0.87 16.10
C LYS A 27 10.47 -1.24 15.07
N SER A 28 9.52 -2.11 15.40
CA SER A 28 8.39 -2.33 14.51
C SER A 28 7.71 -0.99 14.31
N SER A 29 7.52 -0.60 13.07
CA SER A 29 6.69 0.55 12.75
C SER A 29 5.26 0.18 13.11
N LYS A 30 4.76 0.80 14.18
CA LYS A 30 3.35 0.70 14.52
C LYS A 30 2.54 1.43 13.45
N PHE A 31 1.51 0.76 12.95
CA PHE A 31 0.48 1.32 12.07
C PHE A 31 -0.89 0.84 12.55
N ASP A 32 -1.98 1.46 12.12
CA ASP A 32 -3.33 1.13 12.58
C ASP A 32 -4.06 0.20 11.60
N TYR A 33 -3.91 0.45 10.30
CA TYR A 33 -4.58 -0.32 9.24
C TYR A 33 -3.77 -0.35 7.94
N ILE A 34 -4.18 -1.21 7.01
CA ILE A 34 -3.65 -1.25 5.64
C ILE A 34 -4.65 -0.53 4.72
N LEU A 35 -4.19 0.49 4.02
CA LEU A 35 -4.92 1.12 2.92
C LEU A 35 -4.54 0.42 1.61
N LEU A 36 -5.47 -0.34 1.04
CA LEU A 36 -5.31 -0.91 -0.30
C LEU A 36 -5.70 0.16 -1.34
N ALA A 37 -4.70 0.76 -1.97
CA ALA A 37 -4.87 1.77 -2.99
C ALA A 37 -4.98 1.14 -4.38
N THR A 38 -6.07 1.43 -5.08
CA THR A 38 -6.25 1.09 -6.49
C THR A 38 -6.03 2.33 -7.35
N GLN A 39 -5.77 2.16 -8.64
CA GLN A 39 -5.54 3.27 -9.56
C GLN A 39 -6.29 3.05 -10.87
N TRP A 40 -6.92 4.12 -11.34
CA TRP A 40 -7.49 4.18 -12.68
C TRP A 40 -6.44 4.71 -13.69
N PRO A 41 -6.05 3.90 -14.70
CA PRO A 41 -4.95 4.26 -15.59
C PRO A 41 -5.13 5.58 -16.35
N GLU A 42 -6.29 5.82 -16.98
CA GLU A 42 -6.48 7.02 -17.83
C GLU A 42 -6.27 8.31 -17.01
N SER A 43 -6.76 8.37 -15.78
CA SER A 43 -6.59 9.53 -14.89
C SER A 43 -5.14 9.74 -14.48
N PHE A 44 -4.38 8.66 -14.24
CA PHE A 44 -2.95 8.76 -13.99
C PHE A 44 -2.19 9.27 -15.22
N CYS A 45 -2.60 8.83 -16.40
CA CYS A 45 -1.97 9.15 -17.68
C CYS A 45 -2.29 10.56 -18.21
N GLU A 46 -3.26 11.27 -17.64
CA GLU A 46 -3.39 12.71 -17.88
C GLU A 46 -2.14 13.47 -17.40
N HIS A 47 -1.52 13.01 -16.32
CA HIS A 47 -0.36 13.68 -15.70
C HIS A 47 0.98 13.03 -15.98
N ASN A 48 0.98 11.84 -16.61
CA ASN A 48 2.17 11.05 -16.85
C ASN A 48 2.21 10.49 -18.28
N LYS A 49 3.40 10.35 -18.85
CA LYS A 49 3.55 9.53 -20.05
C LYS A 49 3.34 8.07 -19.68
N CYS A 50 2.45 7.39 -20.40
CA CYS A 50 2.09 6.01 -20.13
C CYS A 50 2.29 5.09 -21.32
N ILE A 51 2.46 3.81 -21.01
CA ILE A 51 2.30 2.73 -21.98
C ILE A 51 0.81 2.46 -22.24
N HIS A 52 0.51 1.68 -23.27
CA HIS A 52 -0.85 1.24 -23.54
C HIS A 52 -1.45 0.49 -22.33
N HIS A 53 -2.70 0.82 -22.01
CA HIS A 53 -3.44 0.28 -20.87
C HIS A 53 -4.87 -0.06 -21.32
N GLN A 54 -5.66 -0.59 -20.40
CA GLN A 54 -7.04 -0.98 -20.63
C GLN A 54 -7.92 -0.32 -19.58
N ASP A 55 -9.23 -0.30 -19.83
CA ASP A 55 -10.26 0.13 -18.88
C ASP A 55 -10.42 -0.90 -17.77
N ARG A 56 -9.47 -0.87 -16.83
CA ARG A 56 -9.46 -1.75 -15.67
C ARG A 56 -8.70 -1.09 -14.53
N TRP A 57 -9.22 -1.26 -13.31
CA TRP A 57 -8.51 -0.87 -12.09
C TRP A 57 -7.26 -1.72 -11.91
N LEU A 58 -6.19 -1.09 -11.45
CA LEU A 58 -4.92 -1.73 -11.08
C LEU A 58 -4.61 -1.49 -9.61
N ILE A 59 -3.80 -2.35 -9.02
CA ILE A 59 -3.20 -2.11 -7.72
C ILE A 59 -2.17 -0.99 -7.89
N HIS A 60 -2.28 0.04 -7.04
CA HIS A 60 -1.19 0.98 -6.81
C HIS A 60 -0.30 0.46 -5.68
N GLY A 61 -0.90 0.17 -4.53
CA GLY A 61 -0.17 -0.35 -3.38
C GLY A 61 -1.02 -0.72 -2.18
N ALA A 62 -0.37 -1.27 -1.16
CA ALA A 62 -0.98 -1.57 0.14
C ALA A 62 -0.16 -0.87 1.23
N TRP A 63 -0.71 0.16 1.83
CA TRP A 63 0.07 1.09 2.65
C TRP A 63 -0.32 0.98 4.12
N PRO A 64 0.62 0.70 5.02
CA PRO A 64 0.43 0.89 6.45
C PRO A 64 0.13 2.37 6.76
N GLU A 65 -1.02 2.65 7.39
CA GLU A 65 -1.50 4.00 7.70
C GLU A 65 -1.88 4.12 9.19
N ASN A 66 -1.91 5.34 9.73
CA ASN A 66 -2.40 5.64 11.07
C ASN A 66 -3.69 6.46 11.03
N ASN A 67 -4.49 6.37 12.09
CA ASN A 67 -5.74 7.11 12.22
C ASN A 67 -5.54 8.63 12.33
N ASP A 68 -4.35 9.09 12.71
CA ASP A 68 -4.00 10.52 12.76
C ASP A 68 -3.56 11.10 11.40
N GLY A 69 -3.61 10.30 10.33
CA GLY A 69 -3.19 10.67 8.99
C GLY A 69 -1.68 10.59 8.73
N SER A 70 -0.89 10.20 9.72
CA SER A 70 0.52 9.86 9.51
C SER A 70 0.67 8.42 8.97
N TYR A 71 1.82 8.13 8.37
CA TYR A 71 2.15 6.76 7.94
C TYR A 71 3.64 6.47 8.11
N PRO A 72 4.00 5.24 8.49
CA PRO A 72 5.39 4.81 8.47
C PRO A 72 5.87 4.55 7.04
N GLN A 73 7.14 4.85 6.76
CA GLN A 73 7.76 4.58 5.46
C GLN A 73 9.24 4.23 5.62
N TYR A 74 9.76 3.40 4.71
CA TYR A 74 11.15 2.95 4.68
C TYR A 74 11.62 2.36 6.01
N CYS A 75 10.79 1.51 6.62
CA CYS A 75 10.97 1.00 7.99
C CYS A 75 12.14 0.03 8.14
N ASN A 76 12.58 -0.57 7.03
CA ASN A 76 13.84 -1.29 6.96
C ASN A 76 14.68 -0.80 5.78
N ARG A 77 15.55 0.19 6.01
CA ARG A 77 16.44 0.77 4.99
C ARG A 77 17.49 -0.21 4.44
N ASN A 78 17.74 -1.31 5.13
CA ASN A 78 18.65 -2.36 4.66
C ASN A 78 17.92 -3.44 3.85
N SER A 79 16.59 -3.45 3.89
CA SER A 79 15.78 -4.35 3.07
C SER A 79 15.94 -3.96 1.61
N LYS A 80 16.31 -4.93 0.79
CA LYS A 80 16.28 -4.82 -0.66
C LYS A 80 15.13 -5.69 -1.16
N PHE A 81 14.40 -5.19 -2.14
CA PHE A 81 13.44 -5.99 -2.88
C PHE A 81 14.16 -7.17 -3.55
N ASN A 82 13.56 -8.35 -3.47
CA ASN A 82 14.10 -9.57 -4.05
C ASN A 82 13.09 -10.17 -5.07
N PRO A 83 13.28 -9.96 -6.38
CA PRO A 83 12.34 -10.45 -7.39
C PRO A 83 12.09 -11.98 -7.31
N ASP A 84 13.07 -12.77 -6.87
CA ASP A 84 12.89 -14.21 -6.71
C ASP A 84 11.88 -14.58 -5.60
N ALA A 85 11.68 -13.72 -4.59
CA ALA A 85 10.72 -13.94 -3.52
C ALA A 85 9.27 -13.96 -4.02
N ILE A 86 8.97 -13.22 -5.09
CA ILE A 86 7.63 -13.09 -5.67
C ILE A 86 7.43 -13.91 -6.95
N LYS A 87 8.45 -14.64 -7.41
CA LYS A 87 8.43 -15.37 -8.69
C LYS A 87 7.22 -16.30 -8.85
N SER A 88 6.75 -16.90 -7.75
CA SER A 88 5.58 -17.79 -7.75
C SER A 88 4.25 -17.09 -8.08
N ILE A 89 4.18 -15.76 -7.97
CA ILE A 89 2.97 -14.93 -8.20
C ILE A 89 3.20 -13.84 -9.25
N GLU A 90 4.37 -13.82 -9.90
CA GLU A 90 4.78 -12.75 -10.81
C GLU A 90 3.79 -12.54 -11.96
N ALA A 91 3.29 -13.63 -12.56
CA ALA A 91 2.30 -13.55 -13.63
C ALA A 91 1.03 -12.79 -13.20
N GLU A 92 0.61 -12.95 -11.95
CA GLU A 92 -0.55 -12.24 -11.42
C GLU A 92 -0.23 -10.77 -11.14
N LEU A 93 0.99 -10.46 -10.69
CA LEU A 93 1.45 -9.09 -10.49
C LEU A 93 1.55 -8.32 -11.82
N ILE A 94 2.01 -8.96 -12.90
CA ILE A 94 2.07 -8.37 -14.25
C ILE A 94 0.66 -7.98 -14.74
N ILE A 95 -0.37 -8.71 -14.34
CA ILE A 95 -1.75 -8.42 -14.74
C ILE A 95 -2.38 -7.35 -13.86
N ASN A 96 -2.22 -7.46 -12.53
CA ASN A 96 -3.00 -6.69 -11.56
C ASN A 96 -2.24 -5.50 -10.95
N TRP A 97 -0.92 -5.53 -10.94
CA TRP A 97 -0.05 -4.54 -10.28
C TRP A 97 1.10 -4.08 -11.19
N LYS A 98 0.83 -3.88 -12.48
CA LYS A 98 1.86 -3.42 -13.42
C LYS A 98 2.14 -1.93 -13.30
N SER A 99 3.38 -1.55 -13.63
CA SER A 99 3.72 -0.17 -13.93
C SER A 99 3.08 0.22 -15.28
N ILE A 100 2.29 1.29 -15.27
CA ILE A 100 1.73 1.91 -16.49
C ILE A 100 2.53 3.14 -16.95
N LYS A 101 3.52 3.57 -16.17
CA LYS A 101 4.35 4.74 -16.47
C LYS A 101 5.44 4.39 -17.49
N SER A 102 5.52 5.15 -18.59
CA SER A 102 6.55 4.96 -19.61
C SER A 102 7.95 5.09 -19.04
N GLY A 103 8.83 4.12 -19.35
CA GLY A 103 10.20 4.09 -18.85
C GLY A 103 10.36 3.54 -17.42
N SER A 104 9.27 3.14 -16.76
CA SER A 104 9.32 2.48 -15.45
C SER A 104 8.97 0.99 -15.58
N SER A 105 9.89 0.11 -15.21
CA SER A 105 9.65 -1.33 -15.18
C SER A 105 8.71 -1.72 -14.02
N ASN A 106 8.09 -2.89 -14.14
CA ASN A 106 7.32 -3.48 -13.05
C ASN A 106 8.20 -3.70 -11.81
N GLU A 107 9.40 -4.23 -11.99
CA GLU A 107 10.36 -4.45 -10.90
C GLU A 107 10.70 -3.17 -10.14
N ASN A 108 10.94 -2.06 -10.84
CA ASN A 108 11.19 -0.77 -10.19
C ASN A 108 9.99 -0.30 -9.38
N PHE A 109 8.78 -0.52 -9.89
CA PHE A 109 7.56 -0.14 -9.20
C PHE A 109 7.31 -1.02 -7.97
N TRP A 110 7.40 -2.33 -8.09
CA TRP A 110 7.27 -3.27 -6.97
C TRP A 110 8.35 -3.04 -5.91
N SER A 111 9.59 -2.78 -6.34
CA SER A 111 10.68 -2.42 -5.44
C SER A 111 10.38 -1.15 -4.66
N HIS A 112 9.84 -0.11 -5.31
CA HIS A 112 9.41 1.11 -4.63
C HIS A 112 8.32 0.81 -3.57
N GLU A 113 7.25 0.13 -3.97
CA GLU A 113 6.12 -0.17 -3.08
C GLU A 113 6.55 -1.03 -1.89
N TYR A 114 7.38 -2.05 -2.12
CA TYR A 114 7.85 -2.90 -1.04
C TYR A 114 8.82 -2.16 -0.11
N THR A 115 9.85 -1.51 -0.64
CA THR A 115 10.87 -0.86 0.20
C THR A 115 10.29 0.31 1.01
N LYS A 116 9.39 1.09 0.42
CA LYS A 116 8.74 2.21 1.08
C LYS A 116 7.63 1.78 2.04
N HIS A 117 6.72 0.88 1.62
CA HIS A 117 5.51 0.55 2.36
C HIS A 117 5.52 -0.87 2.91
N GLY A 118 5.87 -1.87 2.10
CA GLY A 118 5.89 -3.28 2.52
C GLY A 118 6.81 -3.58 3.71
N THR A 119 7.97 -2.92 3.80
CA THR A 119 8.88 -3.06 4.96
C THR A 119 8.28 -2.58 6.28
N CYS A 120 7.18 -1.81 6.23
CA CYS A 120 6.46 -1.30 7.38
C CYS A 120 5.26 -2.18 7.78
N ALA A 121 4.84 -3.11 6.93
CA ALA A 121 3.65 -3.95 7.12
C ALA A 121 3.87 -5.15 8.07
N ILE A 122 5.05 -5.27 8.70
CA ILE A 122 5.48 -6.47 9.43
C ILE A 122 4.61 -6.83 10.66
N GLU A 123 3.81 -5.90 11.17
CA GLU A 123 2.83 -6.18 12.24
C GLU A 123 1.59 -6.92 11.73
N CYS A 124 1.31 -6.85 10.42
CA CYS A 124 0.25 -7.64 9.80
C CYS A 124 0.74 -9.08 9.60
N PRO A 125 0.11 -10.09 10.24
CA PRO A 125 0.57 -11.48 10.14
C PRO A 125 0.61 -12.04 8.72
N LEU A 126 -0.21 -11.50 7.82
CA LEU A 126 -0.32 -11.91 6.42
C LEU A 126 0.70 -11.19 5.51
N MET A 127 1.37 -10.14 5.99
CA MET A 127 2.27 -9.28 5.20
C MET A 127 3.67 -9.17 5.85
N ARG A 128 4.07 -10.17 6.65
CA ARG A 128 5.32 -10.14 7.44
C ARG A 128 6.59 -10.20 6.60
N ASP A 129 6.51 -10.78 5.42
CA ASP A 129 7.60 -10.91 4.45
C ASP A 129 7.18 -10.43 3.06
N GLU A 130 8.14 -10.35 2.14
CA GLU A 130 7.93 -9.82 0.79
C GLU A 130 6.84 -10.59 0.02
N LEU A 131 6.90 -11.92 0.03
CA LEU A 131 5.89 -12.74 -0.63
C LEU A 131 4.51 -12.53 -0.01
N GLY A 132 4.42 -12.49 1.33
CA GLY A 132 3.20 -12.22 2.07
C GLY A 132 2.60 -10.86 1.73
N TYR A 133 3.42 -9.81 1.66
CA TYR A 133 2.98 -8.46 1.27
C TYR A 133 2.31 -8.45 -0.10
N PHE A 134 2.98 -8.98 -1.14
CA PHE A 134 2.43 -8.99 -2.49
C PHE A 134 1.25 -9.96 -2.64
N LYS A 135 1.37 -11.18 -2.11
CA LYS A 135 0.33 -12.21 -2.22
C LYS A 135 -0.96 -11.80 -1.51
N SER A 136 -0.85 -11.25 -0.30
CA SER A 136 -2.02 -10.83 0.48
C SER A 136 -2.69 -9.61 -0.15
N THR A 137 -1.91 -8.69 -0.72
CA THR A 137 -2.45 -7.57 -1.50
C THR A 137 -3.21 -8.04 -2.74
N LEU A 138 -2.63 -8.95 -3.53
CA LEU A 138 -3.30 -9.55 -4.69
C LEU A 138 -4.60 -10.25 -4.28
N ASN A 139 -4.58 -11.04 -3.22
CA ASN A 139 -5.76 -11.76 -2.74
C ASN A 139 -6.87 -10.82 -2.26
N ALA A 140 -6.52 -9.69 -1.66
CA ALA A 140 -7.49 -8.66 -1.30
C ALA A 140 -8.05 -7.97 -2.55
N PHE A 141 -7.19 -7.54 -3.47
CA PHE A 141 -7.57 -6.88 -4.71
C PHE A 141 -8.48 -7.74 -5.60
N LYS A 142 -8.21 -9.04 -5.72
CA LYS A 142 -9.02 -9.97 -6.53
C LYS A 142 -10.48 -10.12 -6.06
N LYS A 143 -10.79 -9.72 -4.83
CA LYS A 143 -12.16 -9.69 -4.30
C LYS A 143 -12.89 -8.39 -4.65
N LEU A 144 -12.19 -7.41 -5.21
CA LEU A 144 -12.75 -6.12 -5.57
C LEU A 144 -13.29 -6.21 -6.99
N HIS A 145 -14.61 -6.13 -7.12
CA HIS A 145 -15.30 -6.13 -8.42
C HIS A 145 -15.71 -4.69 -8.78
N ILE A 146 -14.75 -3.77 -8.72
CA ILE A 146 -14.98 -2.31 -8.78
C ILE A 146 -15.77 -1.93 -10.04
N GLU A 147 -15.35 -2.43 -11.20
CA GLU A 147 -16.02 -2.16 -12.47
C GLU A 147 -17.47 -2.66 -12.46
N GLN A 148 -17.71 -3.84 -11.89
CA GLN A 148 -19.05 -4.41 -11.80
C GLN A 148 -19.94 -3.60 -10.86
N TRP A 149 -19.42 -3.24 -9.68
CA TRP A 149 -20.18 -2.45 -8.70
C TRP A 149 -20.59 -1.09 -9.26
N LEU A 150 -19.70 -0.43 -9.99
CA LEU A 150 -20.00 0.82 -10.70
C LEU A 150 -21.02 0.60 -11.83
N ALA A 151 -20.81 -0.43 -12.65
CA ALA A 151 -21.70 -0.75 -13.78
C ALA A 151 -23.13 -1.09 -13.35
N ASP A 152 -23.30 -1.76 -12.21
CA ASP A 152 -24.60 -2.15 -11.66
C ASP A 152 -25.52 -0.94 -11.36
N ASP A 153 -24.94 0.24 -11.16
CA ASP A 153 -25.68 1.50 -10.97
C ASP A 153 -25.47 2.48 -12.14
N GLY A 154 -25.05 1.98 -13.30
CA GLY A 154 -24.94 2.75 -14.54
C GLY A 154 -23.72 3.66 -14.65
N VAL A 155 -22.69 3.44 -13.82
CA VAL A 155 -21.44 4.20 -13.87
C VAL A 155 -20.42 3.46 -14.75
N PHE A 156 -20.20 4.01 -15.95
CA PHE A 156 -19.24 3.49 -16.92
C PHE A 156 -18.17 4.53 -17.29
N PRO A 157 -16.97 4.10 -17.73
CA PRO A 157 -16.02 5.04 -18.32
C PRO A 157 -16.64 5.82 -19.48
N SER A 158 -16.54 7.16 -19.45
CA SER A 158 -17.15 8.05 -20.44
C SER A 158 -16.35 9.32 -20.66
N GLU A 159 -16.27 9.76 -21.92
CA GLU A 159 -15.63 11.01 -22.29
C GLU A 159 -16.51 12.24 -22.06
N THR A 160 -17.82 12.04 -21.89
CA THR A 160 -18.81 13.13 -21.87
C THR A 160 -19.69 13.14 -20.63
N GLN A 161 -19.79 12.01 -19.93
CA GLN A 161 -20.62 11.86 -18.74
C GLN A 161 -19.79 12.08 -17.47
N THR A 162 -20.35 12.86 -16.54
CA THR A 162 -19.86 12.96 -15.17
C THR A 162 -20.86 12.33 -14.21
N TYR A 163 -20.37 11.96 -13.03
CA TYR A 163 -21.15 11.27 -12.00
C TYR A 163 -21.07 12.06 -10.70
N SER A 164 -22.11 12.02 -9.87
CA SER A 164 -21.97 12.58 -8.53
C SER A 164 -20.96 11.77 -7.72
N LEU A 165 -20.20 12.40 -6.83
CA LEU A 165 -19.30 11.64 -5.95
C LEU A 165 -20.08 10.63 -5.08
N GLN A 166 -21.31 10.98 -4.72
CA GLN A 166 -22.20 10.12 -3.95
C GLN A 166 -22.55 8.81 -4.66
N ILE A 167 -22.85 8.82 -5.98
CA ILE A 167 -23.17 7.57 -6.68
C ILE A 167 -21.96 6.63 -6.73
N ILE A 168 -20.74 7.17 -6.83
CA ILE A 168 -19.52 6.37 -6.77
C ILE A 168 -19.39 5.69 -5.40
N HIS A 169 -19.58 6.43 -4.31
CA HIS A 169 -19.56 5.87 -2.96
C HIS A 169 -20.65 4.81 -2.76
N ASP A 170 -21.88 5.10 -3.17
CA ASP A 170 -23.02 4.20 -2.98
C ASP A 170 -22.83 2.89 -3.75
N SER A 171 -22.37 2.96 -5.00
CA SER A 171 -22.09 1.78 -5.83
C SER A 171 -21.00 0.89 -5.23
N ILE A 172 -19.88 1.49 -4.81
CA ILE A 172 -18.80 0.71 -4.17
C ILE A 172 -19.29 0.15 -2.83
N ARG A 173 -20.01 0.92 -2.02
CA ARG A 173 -20.51 0.45 -0.72
C ARG A 173 -21.52 -0.68 -0.87
N LYS A 174 -22.39 -0.67 -1.89
CA LYS A 174 -23.35 -1.74 -2.17
C LYS A 174 -22.66 -3.07 -2.45
N GLY A 175 -21.52 -3.04 -3.13
CA GLY A 175 -20.74 -4.24 -3.46
C GLY A 175 -19.72 -4.66 -2.39
N PHE A 176 -18.99 -3.70 -1.83
CA PHE A 176 -17.91 -3.92 -0.86
C PHE A 176 -18.41 -4.02 0.59
N GLY A 177 -19.54 -3.35 0.90
CA GLY A 177 -20.17 -3.30 2.23
C GLY A 177 -19.70 -2.16 3.13
N TYR A 178 -18.60 -1.48 2.79
CA TYR A 178 -17.95 -0.47 3.63
C TYR A 178 -17.66 0.82 2.87
N ARG A 179 -17.53 1.92 3.60
CA ARG A 179 -17.06 3.21 3.09
C ARG A 179 -15.60 3.08 2.63
N VAL A 180 -15.34 3.62 1.45
CA VAL A 180 -13.99 3.77 0.86
C VAL A 180 -13.57 5.23 0.89
N GLN A 181 -12.28 5.49 0.64
CA GLN A 181 -11.80 6.83 0.31
C GLN A 181 -11.64 6.93 -1.20
N ILE A 182 -12.10 8.03 -1.79
CA ILE A 182 -11.89 8.34 -3.19
C ILE A 182 -10.86 9.46 -3.32
N GLN A 183 -9.88 9.26 -4.18
CA GLN A 183 -8.94 10.31 -4.57
C GLN A 183 -9.21 10.71 -6.02
N CYS A 184 -9.37 12.01 -6.25
CA CYS A 184 -9.47 12.60 -7.57
C CYS A 184 -8.23 13.42 -7.91
N THR A 185 -8.08 13.72 -9.20
CA THR A 185 -7.09 14.67 -9.70
C THR A 185 -7.74 15.65 -10.68
N GLN A 186 -7.12 16.81 -10.87
CA GLN A 186 -7.58 17.78 -11.86
C GLN A 186 -7.45 17.18 -13.26
N SER A 187 -8.50 17.25 -14.07
CA SER A 187 -8.37 16.86 -15.47
C SER A 187 -7.59 17.90 -16.27
N LYS A 188 -6.77 17.45 -17.22
CA LYS A 188 -6.14 18.33 -18.22
C LYS A 188 -7.04 18.66 -19.41
N ARG A 189 -8.12 17.90 -19.58
CA ARG A 189 -9.01 17.99 -20.75
C ARG A 189 -10.37 18.55 -20.42
N HIS A 190 -10.76 18.45 -19.15
CA HIS A 190 -12.08 18.79 -18.67
C HIS A 190 -11.98 19.76 -17.49
N ASP A 191 -13.07 20.47 -17.21
CA ASP A 191 -13.19 21.45 -16.13
C ASP A 191 -13.56 20.82 -14.77
N TYR A 192 -13.83 19.52 -14.74
CA TYR A 192 -14.15 18.72 -13.55
C TYR A 192 -12.98 17.83 -13.10
N PRO A 193 -12.92 17.45 -11.81
CA PRO A 193 -11.97 16.46 -11.31
C PRO A 193 -12.31 15.05 -11.83
N ILE A 194 -11.29 14.20 -11.95
CA ILE A 194 -11.42 12.82 -12.43
C ILE A 194 -10.93 11.83 -11.38
N ILE A 195 -11.60 10.69 -11.26
CA ILE A 195 -11.29 9.67 -10.25
C ILE A 195 -9.92 9.08 -10.56
N LEU A 196 -8.98 9.19 -9.61
CA LEU A 196 -7.62 8.65 -9.73
C LEU A 196 -7.47 7.34 -8.96
N GLN A 197 -8.02 7.28 -7.74
CA GLN A 197 -7.94 6.11 -6.86
C GLN A 197 -9.25 5.86 -6.13
N ILE A 198 -9.52 4.58 -5.85
CA ILE A 198 -10.48 4.14 -4.83
C ILE A 198 -9.70 3.29 -3.84
N ASN A 199 -9.67 3.74 -2.60
CA ASN A 199 -8.82 3.19 -1.55
C ASN A 199 -9.68 2.46 -0.51
N PHE A 200 -9.29 1.24 -0.19
CA PHE A 200 -10.04 0.32 0.68
C PHE A 200 -9.30 0.12 2.00
N CYS A 201 -9.99 0.30 3.13
CA CYS A 201 -9.39 0.17 4.45
C CYS A 201 -9.52 -1.25 4.98
N LEU A 202 -8.39 -1.88 5.31
CA LEU A 202 -8.29 -3.27 5.72
C LEU A 202 -7.62 -3.38 7.10
N SER A 203 -8.19 -4.19 7.97
CA SER A 203 -7.65 -4.45 9.31
C SER A 203 -6.23 -4.99 9.22
N LYS A 204 -5.30 -4.46 10.03
CA LYS A 204 -3.94 -4.99 10.09
C LYS A 204 -3.86 -6.42 10.67
N GLN A 205 -4.89 -6.91 11.35
CA GLN A 205 -4.86 -8.24 11.97
C GLN A 205 -5.08 -9.36 10.95
N ASN A 206 -5.97 -9.15 9.99
CA ASN A 206 -6.43 -10.21 9.09
C ASN A 206 -6.90 -9.71 7.70
N LEU A 207 -6.69 -8.43 7.39
CA LEU A 207 -7.12 -7.78 6.16
C LEU A 207 -8.64 -7.83 5.93
N SER A 208 -9.43 -7.94 6.99
CA SER A 208 -10.89 -7.78 6.90
C SER A 208 -11.23 -6.32 6.61
N PRO A 209 -12.19 -6.06 5.71
CA PRO A 209 -12.60 -4.71 5.37
C PRO A 209 -13.29 -4.00 6.54
N PHE A 210 -13.13 -2.67 6.60
CA PHE A 210 -13.85 -1.79 7.51
C PHE A 210 -14.02 -0.40 6.87
N ASP A 211 -14.87 0.45 7.46
CA ASP A 211 -15.12 1.80 6.95
C ASP A 211 -13.87 2.69 7.04
N CYS A 212 -13.44 3.22 5.89
CA CYS A 212 -12.43 4.28 5.87
C CYS A 212 -12.95 5.54 6.58
N GLN A 213 -12.14 6.04 7.51
CA GLN A 213 -12.40 7.28 8.25
C GLN A 213 -11.82 8.52 7.58
N SER A 214 -10.87 8.33 6.66
CA SER A 214 -10.27 9.43 5.92
C SER A 214 -11.26 10.05 4.94
N GLU A 215 -11.15 11.37 4.79
CA GLU A 215 -11.92 12.12 3.80
C GLU A 215 -11.40 11.89 2.38
N ASP A 216 -12.29 12.12 1.42
CA ASP A 216 -11.94 12.11 0.00
C ASP A 216 -10.96 13.25 -0.32
N VAL A 217 -10.06 13.00 -1.27
CA VAL A 217 -8.97 13.93 -1.58
C VAL A 217 -9.08 14.41 -3.02
N GLY A 218 -9.12 15.73 -3.22
CA GLY A 218 -9.08 16.34 -4.55
C GLY A 218 -10.39 16.25 -5.35
N CYS A 219 -11.49 15.75 -4.76
CA CYS A 219 -12.81 15.68 -5.38
C CYS A 219 -13.64 16.94 -5.00
N PHE A 220 -13.19 18.12 -5.42
CA PHE A 220 -13.72 19.41 -4.96
C PHE A 220 -15.03 19.85 -5.63
N ASP A 221 -15.48 19.15 -6.67
CA ASP A 221 -16.79 19.36 -7.29
C ASP A 221 -17.76 18.27 -6.83
N SER A 222 -19.05 18.59 -6.83
CA SER A 222 -20.16 17.64 -6.68
C SER A 222 -20.14 16.51 -7.73
N LYS A 223 -19.43 16.73 -8.85
CA LYS A 223 -19.32 15.80 -9.97
C LYS A 223 -17.87 15.40 -10.24
N VAL A 224 -17.67 14.15 -10.66
CA VAL A 224 -16.39 13.57 -11.03
C VAL A 224 -16.47 12.88 -12.39
N GLY A 225 -15.39 12.92 -13.16
CA GLY A 225 -15.24 12.14 -14.37
C GLY A 225 -14.65 10.76 -14.09
N TYR A 226 -15.17 9.76 -14.78
CA TYR A 226 -14.60 8.41 -14.86
C TYR A 226 -14.26 8.18 -16.33
N LEU A 227 -13.00 8.44 -16.71
CA LEU A 227 -12.61 8.54 -18.13
C LEU A 227 -12.30 7.17 -18.75
N PRO A 228 -12.59 6.92 -20.03
CA PRO A 228 -12.19 5.72 -20.73
C PRO A 228 -10.75 5.84 -21.25
N THR A 229 -10.11 4.69 -21.45
CA THR A 229 -8.79 4.57 -22.06
C THR A 229 -8.85 5.10 -23.48
N ARG A 230 -7.90 5.98 -23.83
CA ARG A 230 -7.79 6.47 -25.21
C ARG A 230 -7.38 5.35 -26.16
N LYS A 231 -8.12 5.26 -27.27
CA LYS A 231 -7.81 4.39 -28.41
C LYS A 231 -6.67 4.94 -29.26
#